data_AF-A0A5C7JI00-F1
#
_entry.id   AF-A0A5C7JI00-F1
#
_cell.length_a   1.000
_cell.length_b   1.000
_cell.length_c   1.000
_cell.angle_alpha   90.00
_cell.angle_beta   90.00
_cell.angle_gamma   90.00
#
_symmetry.space_group_name_H-M   'P 1'
#
loop_
_entity.id
_entity.type
_entity.pdbx_description
1 polymer ?
#
loop_
_entity_poly.entity_id
_entity_poly.type
_entity_poly.pdbx_seq_one_letter_code
_entity_poly.pdbx_strand_id
1 'polypeptide(L)'
;MFRIARIVRSIVLAGLCVIAHCAVADGDTPGGKRPIEVAASAEKGSLKNPHTDKPEMIEAGRKLYMSYSCNGCHGGGGGGGMCPPLTNEVWVYGSEDDTLFRLISLGTVDLQKQGFMRKGREGVVGPMPPHGELIKTDDDLWKIITFIRSVYKGDVSRRNW
;
A
#
# COMPACT_ATOMS: atom_id res chain seq x y z
N MET A 1 5.47 -67.65 41.92
CA MET A 1 6.55 -66.94 41.21
C MET A 1 6.00 -66.43 39.87
N PHE A 2 5.54 -65.18 39.83
CA PHE A 2 4.99 -64.55 38.62
C PHE A 2 6.13 -64.04 37.72
N ARG A 3 6.20 -64.51 36.47
CA ARG A 3 7.11 -63.99 35.43
C ARG A 3 6.38 -62.88 34.66
N ILE A 4 6.84 -61.65 34.82
CA ILE A 4 6.32 -60.44 34.16
C ILE A 4 6.90 -60.38 32.74
N ALA A 5 6.07 -60.56 31.72
CA ALA A 5 6.42 -60.29 30.33
C ALA A 5 6.26 -58.79 30.05
N ARG A 6 7.37 -58.08 29.85
CA ARG A 6 7.38 -56.68 29.39
C ARG A 6 7.23 -56.66 27.87
N ILE A 7 6.04 -56.31 27.40
CA ILE A 7 5.76 -55.97 26.00
C ILE A 7 6.30 -54.56 25.77
N VAL A 8 7.39 -54.45 25.00
CA VAL A 8 7.92 -53.16 24.54
C VAL A 8 7.07 -52.75 23.33
N ARG A 9 6.14 -51.81 23.56
CA ARG A 9 5.29 -51.24 22.51
C ARG A 9 6.05 -50.08 21.88
N SER A 10 6.59 -50.29 20.68
CA SER A 10 7.24 -49.26 19.87
C SER A 10 6.29 -48.09 19.64
N ILE A 11 6.63 -46.93 20.20
CA ILE A 11 5.95 -45.67 19.91
C ILE A 11 6.51 -45.16 18.59
N VAL A 12 5.76 -45.38 17.50
CA VAL A 12 5.98 -44.64 16.25
C VAL A 12 5.38 -43.26 16.46
N LEU A 13 6.21 -42.28 16.85
CA LEU A 13 5.85 -40.87 16.75
C LEU A 13 5.83 -40.52 15.26
N ALA A 14 4.63 -40.48 14.69
CA ALA A 14 4.38 -39.83 13.41
C ALA A 14 4.69 -38.33 13.57
N GLY A 15 5.89 -37.92 13.14
CA GLY A 15 6.27 -36.53 13.02
C GLY A 15 5.42 -35.87 11.94
N LEU A 16 4.36 -35.18 12.36
CA LEU A 16 3.61 -34.27 11.51
C LEU A 16 4.51 -33.05 11.25
N CYS A 17 5.32 -33.12 10.21
CA CYS A 17 6.02 -31.98 9.66
C CYS A 17 4.95 -31.06 9.07
N VAL A 18 4.53 -30.06 9.84
CA VAL A 18 3.71 -28.95 9.35
C VAL A 18 4.62 -28.15 8.43
N ILE A 19 4.55 -28.46 7.14
CA ILE A 19 5.15 -27.64 6.09
C ILE A 19 4.34 -26.35 6.09
N ALA A 20 4.83 -25.35 6.83
CA ALA A 20 4.39 -23.98 6.71
C ALA A 20 4.70 -23.55 5.27
N HIS A 21 3.72 -23.72 4.38
CA HIS A 21 3.73 -23.07 3.09
C HIS A 21 3.69 -21.57 3.37
N CYS A 22 4.81 -20.90 3.09
CA CYS A 22 4.80 -19.48 2.78
C CYS A 22 3.79 -19.30 1.64
N ALA A 23 2.60 -18.79 1.97
CA ALA A 23 1.69 -18.30 0.96
C ALA A 23 2.33 -17.04 0.36
N VAL A 24 3.07 -17.22 -0.74
CA VAL A 24 3.33 -16.11 -1.64
C VAL A 24 1.96 -15.75 -2.22
N ALA A 25 1.49 -14.56 -1.92
CA ALA A 25 0.30 -14.03 -2.56
C ALA A 25 0.70 -13.61 -3.97
N ASP A 26 0.60 -14.54 -4.92
CA ASP A 26 0.71 -14.23 -6.35
C ASP A 26 -0.49 -13.34 -6.73
N GLY A 27 -0.21 -12.05 -6.88
CA GLY A 27 -1.17 -11.03 -7.29
C GLY A 27 -1.51 -11.12 -8.77
N ASP A 28 -2.17 -12.18 -9.21
CA ASP A 28 -2.66 -12.33 -10.59
C ASP A 28 -4.07 -12.92 -10.65
N THR A 29 -5.03 -12.24 -9.99
CA THR A 29 -6.47 -12.48 -10.23
C THR A 29 -7.00 -11.41 -11.19
N PRO A 30 -7.71 -11.77 -12.28
CA PRO A 30 -8.36 -10.79 -13.15
C PRO A 30 -9.51 -10.11 -12.39
N GLY A 31 -9.20 -9.00 -11.73
CA GLY A 31 -10.10 -8.27 -10.83
C GLY A 31 -9.53 -8.20 -9.41
N GLY A 32 -8.49 -7.39 -9.21
CA GLY A 32 -7.92 -7.09 -7.90
C GLY A 32 -8.96 -6.52 -6.91
N LYS A 33 -8.60 -6.50 -5.62
CA LYS A 33 -9.50 -5.99 -4.57
C LYS A 33 -9.63 -4.48 -4.70
N ARG A 34 -10.73 -3.88 -4.20
CA ARG A 34 -10.78 -2.41 -4.13
C ARG A 34 -9.76 -1.91 -3.12
N PRO A 35 -9.11 -0.76 -3.34
CA PRO A 35 -8.11 -0.24 -2.41
C PRO A 35 -8.66 -0.03 -0.98
N ILE A 36 -9.94 0.33 -0.86
CA ILE A 36 -10.59 0.49 0.46
C ILE A 36 -10.59 -0.82 1.27
N GLU A 37 -10.79 -1.96 0.60
CA GLU A 37 -10.82 -3.29 1.23
C GLU A 37 -9.41 -3.73 1.65
N VAL A 38 -8.41 -3.43 0.81
CA VAL A 38 -7.01 -3.68 1.12
C VAL A 38 -6.56 -2.83 2.31
N ALA A 39 -6.87 -1.52 2.32
CA ALA A 39 -6.53 -0.62 3.41
C ALA A 39 -7.20 -1.01 4.75
N ALA A 40 -8.42 -1.56 4.69
CA ALA A 40 -9.15 -2.00 5.88
C ALA A 40 -8.64 -3.33 6.46
N SER A 41 -8.12 -4.23 5.63
CA SER A 41 -7.72 -5.59 6.04
C SER A 41 -6.23 -5.75 6.28
N ALA A 42 -5.37 -4.94 5.64
CA ALA A 42 -3.93 -5.03 5.80
C ALA A 42 -3.46 -4.53 7.17
N GLU A 43 -2.40 -5.16 7.68
CA GLU A 43 -1.70 -4.69 8.87
C GLU A 43 -1.12 -3.27 8.62
N LYS A 44 -1.20 -2.40 9.62
CA LYS A 44 -0.69 -1.04 9.52
C LYS A 44 0.83 -1.08 9.33
N GLY A 45 1.31 -0.46 8.25
CA GLY A 45 2.74 -0.43 7.90
C GLY A 45 3.22 -1.58 7.02
N SER A 46 2.36 -2.55 6.67
CA SER A 46 2.78 -3.74 5.90
C SER A 46 2.70 -3.56 4.38
N LEU A 47 1.97 -2.56 3.89
CA LEU A 47 1.76 -2.35 2.46
C LEU A 47 3.02 -1.80 1.78
N LYS A 48 3.39 -2.43 0.65
CA LYS A 48 4.54 -2.06 -0.17
C LYS A 48 4.18 -2.05 -1.65
N ASN A 49 4.70 -1.06 -2.38
CA ASN A 49 4.43 -0.92 -3.80
C ASN A 49 5.22 -1.97 -4.61
N PRO A 50 4.55 -2.89 -5.34
CA PRO A 50 5.22 -3.88 -6.17
C PRO A 50 5.78 -3.31 -7.49
N HIS A 51 5.50 -2.03 -7.80
CA HIS A 51 5.76 -1.41 -9.11
C HIS A 51 6.79 -0.28 -9.07
N THR A 52 7.48 -0.09 -7.95
CA THR A 52 8.45 0.98 -7.77
C THR A 52 9.46 1.06 -8.93
N ASP A 53 9.59 2.26 -9.49
CA ASP A 53 10.54 2.61 -10.57
C ASP A 53 10.40 1.80 -11.87
N LYS A 54 9.29 1.09 -12.09
CA LYS A 54 8.99 0.37 -13.34
C LYS A 54 8.41 1.30 -14.43
N PRO A 55 9.10 1.53 -15.57
CA PRO A 55 8.68 2.52 -16.58
C PRO A 55 7.28 2.29 -17.16
N GLU A 56 6.90 1.04 -17.40
CA GLU A 56 5.59 0.67 -17.91
C GLU A 56 4.46 0.97 -16.92
N MET A 57 4.75 0.82 -15.61
CA MET A 57 3.80 1.10 -14.53
C MET A 57 3.68 2.60 -14.26
N ILE A 58 4.76 3.37 -14.49
CA ILE A 58 4.73 4.83 -14.47
C ILE A 58 3.75 5.36 -15.53
N GLU A 59 3.86 4.89 -16.78
CA GLU A 59 2.99 5.38 -17.85
C GLU A 59 1.54 4.91 -17.66
N ALA A 60 1.31 3.67 -17.22
CA ALA A 60 -0.03 3.20 -16.85
C ALA A 60 -0.62 4.04 -15.69
N GLY A 61 0.19 4.28 -14.66
CA GLY A 61 -0.17 5.11 -13.51
C GLY A 61 -0.52 6.54 -13.88
N ARG A 62 0.22 7.15 -14.81
CA ARG A 62 -0.06 8.49 -15.31
C ARG A 62 -1.43 8.56 -15.98
N LYS A 63 -1.79 7.56 -16.79
CA LYS A 63 -3.12 7.50 -17.43
C LYS A 63 -4.23 7.41 -16.38
N LEU A 64 -4.06 6.54 -15.39
CA LEU A 64 -5.03 6.38 -14.30
C LEU A 64 -5.15 7.65 -13.44
N TYR A 65 -4.03 8.30 -13.11
CA TYR A 65 -4.00 9.59 -12.41
C TYR A 65 -4.80 10.68 -13.14
N MET A 66 -4.76 10.67 -14.48
CA MET A 66 -5.59 11.57 -15.29
C MET A 66 -7.06 11.14 -15.28
N SER A 67 -7.34 9.84 -15.46
CA SER A 67 -8.71 9.31 -15.53
C SER A 67 -9.50 9.41 -14.23
N TYR A 68 -8.84 9.31 -13.08
CA TYR A 68 -9.47 9.49 -11.76
C TYR A 68 -9.42 10.94 -11.27
N SER A 69 -9.13 11.90 -12.16
CA SER A 69 -9.17 13.34 -11.89
C SER A 69 -8.24 13.84 -10.78
N CYS A 70 -7.21 13.07 -10.39
CA CYS A 70 -6.20 13.50 -9.42
C CYS A 70 -5.50 14.80 -9.90
N ASN A 71 -5.29 14.89 -11.21
CA ASN A 71 -4.74 16.06 -11.90
C ASN A 71 -5.55 17.36 -11.70
N GLY A 72 -6.87 17.27 -11.48
CA GLY A 72 -7.71 18.46 -11.26
C GLY A 72 -7.35 19.21 -9.98
N CYS A 73 -6.82 18.49 -8.99
CA CYS A 73 -6.45 19.04 -7.69
C CYS A 73 -4.93 19.22 -7.55
N HIS A 74 -4.16 18.22 -7.98
CA HIS A 74 -2.70 18.15 -7.81
C HIS A 74 -1.90 18.54 -9.08
N GLY A 75 -2.57 18.94 -10.15
CA GLY A 75 -1.96 19.29 -11.43
C GLY A 75 -1.52 18.07 -12.24
N GLY A 76 -1.44 18.22 -13.57
CA GLY A 76 -1.13 17.10 -14.49
C GLY A 76 0.21 16.40 -14.23
N GLY A 77 1.23 17.15 -13.79
CA GLY A 77 2.53 16.62 -13.40
C GLY A 77 2.73 16.46 -11.88
N GLY A 78 1.66 16.53 -11.08
CA GLY A 78 1.77 16.53 -9.61
C GLY A 78 2.32 17.84 -9.03
N GLY A 79 2.39 18.92 -9.80
CA GLY A 79 2.97 20.20 -9.38
C GLY A 79 2.15 20.98 -8.33
N GLY A 80 0.98 20.48 -7.94
CA GLY A 80 0.05 21.15 -7.03
C GLY A 80 -0.89 22.11 -7.75
N GLY A 81 -1.59 22.92 -6.97
CA GLY A 81 -2.58 23.90 -7.43
C GLY A 81 -3.60 24.15 -6.34
N MET A 82 -4.81 23.59 -6.49
CA MET A 82 -5.81 23.58 -5.43
C MET A 82 -5.41 22.70 -4.25
N CYS A 83 -4.58 21.68 -4.48
CA CYS A 83 -4.01 20.80 -3.47
C CYS A 83 -2.46 20.87 -3.44
N PRO A 84 -1.82 20.35 -2.38
CA PRO A 84 -0.36 20.38 -2.26
C PRO A 84 0.36 19.72 -3.45
N PRO A 85 1.57 20.17 -3.79
CA PRO A 85 2.41 19.47 -4.76
C PRO A 85 2.75 18.06 -4.29
N LEU A 86 2.82 17.12 -5.23
CA LEU A 86 3.32 15.76 -5.06
C LEU A 86 4.78 15.62 -5.49
N THR A 87 5.36 16.69 -6.04
CA THR A 87 6.72 16.73 -6.59
C THR A 87 7.77 17.15 -5.56
N ASN A 88 7.39 17.69 -4.41
CA ASN A 88 8.33 18.26 -3.43
C ASN A 88 8.65 17.29 -2.29
N GLU A 89 9.48 17.74 -1.35
CA GLU A 89 9.95 16.93 -0.21
C GLU A 89 8.96 16.78 0.94
N VAL A 90 7.90 17.58 0.96
CA VAL A 90 7.01 17.68 2.12
C VAL A 90 5.83 16.74 1.96
N TRP A 91 5.92 15.60 2.63
CA TRP A 91 4.82 14.65 2.71
C TRP A 91 3.99 14.91 3.96
N VAL A 92 2.79 15.45 3.77
CA VAL A 92 1.91 15.93 4.85
C VAL A 92 1.60 14.85 5.89
N TYR A 93 1.39 13.59 5.49
CA TYR A 93 1.10 12.47 6.41
C TYR A 93 2.24 11.45 6.52
N GLY A 94 3.26 11.55 5.67
CA GLY A 94 4.30 10.54 5.51
C GLY A 94 4.46 10.10 4.06
N SER A 95 5.67 9.69 3.71
CA SER A 95 6.07 9.26 2.38
C SER A 95 6.14 7.75 2.23
N GLU A 96 5.85 6.99 3.28
CA GLU A 96 5.88 5.52 3.29
C GLU A 96 4.74 4.97 2.41
N ASP A 97 4.98 3.86 1.69
CA ASP A 97 3.98 3.28 0.78
C ASP A 97 2.64 2.96 1.46
N ASP A 98 2.68 2.38 2.66
CA ASP A 98 1.49 2.12 3.45
C ASP A 98 0.70 3.40 3.76
N THR A 99 1.40 4.47 4.13
CA THR A 99 0.74 5.74 4.45
C THR A 99 0.08 6.34 3.22
N LEU A 100 0.78 6.34 2.07
CA LEU A 100 0.25 6.92 0.85
C LEU A 100 -0.93 6.10 0.28
N PHE A 101 -0.83 4.77 0.29
CA PHE A 101 -1.91 3.89 -0.13
C PHE A 101 -3.16 4.08 0.72
N ARG A 102 -3.00 4.11 2.05
CA ARG A 102 -4.11 4.34 2.98
C ARG A 102 -4.68 5.75 2.83
N LEU A 103 -3.84 6.77 2.66
CA LEU A 103 -4.28 8.15 2.48
C LEU A 103 -5.18 8.28 1.25
N ILE A 104 -4.79 7.70 0.11
CA ILE A 104 -5.59 7.73 -1.12
C ILE A 104 -6.87 6.90 -0.97
N SER A 105 -6.77 5.74 -0.32
CA SER A 105 -7.91 4.84 -0.13
C SER A 105 -8.99 5.43 0.79
N LEU A 106 -8.58 5.91 1.97
CA LEU A 106 -9.45 6.33 3.07
C LEU A 106 -9.73 7.83 3.10
N GLY A 107 -8.93 8.63 2.39
CA GLY A 107 -8.94 10.07 2.57
C GLY A 107 -8.36 10.48 3.92
N THR A 108 -8.26 11.79 4.14
CA THR A 108 -7.60 12.36 5.31
C THR A 108 -8.33 12.03 6.62
N VAL A 109 -9.65 12.16 6.65
CA VAL A 109 -10.44 12.06 7.88
C VAL A 109 -10.36 10.66 8.47
N ASP A 110 -10.55 9.61 7.66
CA ASP A 110 -10.54 8.24 8.15
C ASP A 110 -9.12 7.72 8.36
N LEU A 111 -8.14 8.19 7.58
CA LEU A 111 -6.73 7.94 7.87
C LEU A 111 -6.35 8.46 9.27
N GLN A 112 -6.78 9.67 9.63
CA GLN A 112 -6.51 10.24 10.96
C GLN A 112 -7.17 9.44 12.10
N LYS A 113 -8.37 8.89 11.89
CA LYS A 113 -9.01 7.98 12.86
C LYS A 113 -8.19 6.71 13.10
N GLN A 114 -7.36 6.29 12.13
CA GLN A 114 -6.39 5.19 12.28
C GLN A 114 -5.06 5.62 12.95
N GLY A 115 -5.01 6.84 13.50
CA GLY A 115 -3.86 7.36 14.25
C GLY A 115 -2.69 7.80 13.38
N PHE A 116 -2.91 8.06 12.09
CA PHE A 116 -1.91 8.74 11.26
C PHE A 116 -2.03 10.25 11.45
N MET A 117 -0.94 10.86 11.91
CA MET A 117 -0.90 12.28 12.20
C MET A 117 -0.21 13.04 11.06
N ARG A 118 -0.56 14.32 10.94
CA ARG A 118 0.12 15.23 10.02
C ARG A 118 1.59 15.38 10.46
N LYS A 119 2.53 14.99 9.59
CA LYS A 119 3.98 15.09 9.77
C LYS A 119 4.58 16.34 9.10
N GLY A 120 3.95 16.85 8.04
CA GLY A 120 4.42 17.99 7.25
C GLY A 120 3.39 19.11 7.11
N ARG A 121 3.87 20.32 6.82
CA ARG A 121 3.00 21.50 6.61
C ARG A 121 3.17 22.04 5.20
N GLU A 122 2.03 22.27 4.57
CA GLU A 122 1.91 22.84 3.24
C GLU A 122 0.99 24.06 3.30
N GLY A 123 1.08 24.92 2.28
CA GLY A 123 0.21 26.11 2.17
C GLY A 123 -1.27 25.75 2.07
N VAL A 124 -1.56 24.58 1.49
CA VAL A 124 -2.92 24.01 1.42
C VAL A 124 -3.13 23.01 2.57
N VAL A 125 -4.26 23.16 3.27
CA VAL A 125 -4.56 22.39 4.50
C VAL A 125 -5.88 21.61 4.47
N GLY A 126 -6.61 21.64 3.35
CA GLY A 126 -7.90 20.94 3.21
C GLY A 126 -7.77 19.41 3.27
N PRO A 127 -8.81 18.69 3.71
CA PRO A 127 -8.81 17.23 3.72
C PRO A 127 -8.89 16.68 2.30
N MET A 128 -8.09 15.65 2.01
CA MET A 128 -8.23 14.88 0.77
C MET A 128 -9.39 13.88 0.94
N PRO A 129 -10.35 13.82 -0.01
CA PRO A 129 -11.45 12.85 0.06
C PRO A 129 -10.96 11.40 -0.19
N PRO A 130 -11.72 10.38 0.24
CA PRO A 130 -11.43 8.98 -0.07
C PRO A 130 -11.60 8.68 -1.56
N HIS A 131 -10.67 7.92 -2.13
CA HIS A 131 -10.74 7.44 -3.52
C HIS A 131 -10.75 5.90 -3.61
N GLY A 132 -10.62 5.20 -2.48
CA GLY A 132 -10.52 3.73 -2.47
C GLY A 132 -11.78 3.01 -2.93
N GLU A 133 -12.90 3.72 -3.01
CA GLU A 133 -14.12 3.23 -3.64
C GLU A 133 -14.18 3.50 -5.15
N LEU A 134 -13.58 4.59 -5.61
CA LEU A 134 -13.65 4.99 -7.03
C LEU A 134 -12.65 4.19 -7.87
N ILE A 135 -11.48 3.93 -7.31
CA ILE A 135 -10.43 3.18 -7.98
C ILE A 135 -10.80 1.69 -7.97
N LYS A 136 -10.85 1.10 -9.17
CA LYS A 136 -11.40 -0.24 -9.38
C LYS A 136 -10.61 -1.33 -8.67
N THR A 137 -9.28 -1.24 -8.68
CA THR A 137 -8.38 -2.26 -8.15
C THR A 137 -7.24 -1.65 -7.34
N ASP A 138 -6.70 -2.40 -6.40
CA ASP A 138 -5.52 -2.03 -5.63
C ASP A 138 -4.28 -1.90 -6.51
N ASP A 139 -4.16 -2.73 -7.54
CA ASP A 139 -3.12 -2.64 -8.56
C ASP A 139 -3.19 -1.31 -9.34
N ASP A 140 -4.38 -0.83 -9.69
CA ASP A 140 -4.54 0.51 -10.30
C ASP A 140 -4.05 1.62 -9.35
N LEU A 141 -4.34 1.51 -8.04
CA LEU A 141 -3.82 2.47 -7.07
C LEU A 141 -2.29 2.40 -6.97
N TRP A 142 -1.70 1.20 -6.97
CA TRP A 142 -0.23 1.06 -6.96
C TRP A 142 0.43 1.65 -8.21
N LYS A 143 -0.20 1.51 -9.38
CA LYS A 143 0.25 2.20 -10.60
C LYS A 143 0.18 3.71 -10.45
N ILE A 144 -0.91 4.26 -9.93
CA ILE A 144 -1.02 5.71 -9.65
C ILE A 144 0.09 6.17 -8.70
N ILE A 145 0.31 5.45 -7.60
CA ILE A 145 1.38 5.75 -6.64
C ILE A 145 2.75 5.72 -7.32
N THR A 146 2.98 4.75 -8.20
CA THR A 146 4.23 4.63 -8.97
C THR A 146 4.48 5.87 -9.83
N PHE A 147 3.46 6.39 -10.51
CA PHE A 147 3.56 7.68 -11.22
C PHE A 147 3.86 8.83 -10.26
N ILE A 148 3.15 8.91 -9.12
CA ILE A 148 3.39 9.93 -8.09
C ILE A 148 4.85 9.91 -7.63
N ARG A 149 5.44 8.73 -7.42
CA ARG A 149 6.87 8.61 -7.07
C ARG A 149 7.79 9.07 -8.18
N SER A 150 7.46 8.81 -9.44
CA SER A 150 8.31 9.22 -10.58
C SER A 150 8.41 10.73 -10.77
N VAL A 151 7.43 11.51 -10.28
CA VAL A 151 7.44 12.97 -10.39
C VAL A 151 8.08 13.66 -9.19
N TYR A 152 8.55 12.89 -8.19
CA TYR A 152 9.28 13.41 -7.05
C TYR A 152 10.60 14.09 -7.48
N LYS A 153 10.82 15.32 -7.01
CA LYS A 153 11.99 16.17 -7.31
C LYS A 153 12.79 16.54 -6.07
N GLY A 154 12.48 15.93 -4.93
CA GLY A 154 13.20 16.15 -3.69
C GLY A 154 14.48 15.33 -3.58
N ASP A 155 15.18 15.46 -2.44
CA ASP A 155 16.37 14.68 -2.13
C ASP A 155 16.07 13.17 -2.10
N VAL A 156 16.77 12.42 -2.95
CA VAL A 156 16.68 10.96 -3.04
C VAL A 156 17.08 10.26 -1.74
N SER A 157 17.90 10.89 -0.88
CA SER A 157 18.29 10.36 0.42
C SER A 157 17.10 10.26 1.39
N ARG A 158 16.03 11.01 1.15
CA ARG A 158 14.81 11.03 1.96
C ARG A 158 13.76 10.01 1.49
N ARG A 159 14.02 9.28 0.41
CA ARG A 159 13.13 8.21 -0.08
C ARG A 159 13.10 7.06 0.92
N ASN A 160 11.93 6.79 1.49
CA ASN A 160 11.71 5.71 2.46
C ASN A 160 10.53 4.79 2.07
N TRP A 161 10.13 4.84 0.80
CA TRP A 161 9.11 3.95 0.25
C TRP A 161 9.72 2.62 -0.17
#